data_AF-A0A1H8LB35-F1
#
_entry.id   AF-A0A1H8LB35-F1
#
_cell.length_a   1.000
_cell.length_b   1.000
_cell.length_c   1.000
_cell.angle_alpha   90.00
_cell.angle_beta   90.00
_cell.angle_gamma   90.00
#
_symmetry.space_group_name_H-M   'P 1'
#
loop_
_entity.id
_entity.type
_entity.pdbx_description
1 polymer ?
#
loop_
_entity_poly.entity_id
_entity_poly.type
_entity_poly.pdbx_seq_one_letter_code
_entity_poly.pdbx_strand_id
1 'polypeptide(L)' 'MNGDELGGRVWKSMIGEHIWALMESDQEAFKTAVKEYFARGHPDFTVIRAKYPHIYIRDDRGQQA' A
#
# COMPACT_ATOMS: atom_id res chain seq x y z
N MET A 1 -4.02 6.49 19.85
CA MET A 1 -5.30 6.36 19.14
C MET A 1 -5.35 7.48 18.12
N ASN A 2 -5.26 7.19 16.83
CA ASN A 2 -5.51 8.16 15.76
C ASN A 2 -6.11 7.39 14.59
N GLY A 3 -7.43 7.27 14.62
CA GLY A 3 -8.24 6.61 13.61
C GLY A 3 -9.56 7.35 13.56
N ASP A 4 -9.59 8.43 12.80
CA ASP A 4 -10.78 9.16 12.38
C ASP A 4 -10.22 10.18 11.38
N GLU A 5 -10.20 9.90 10.08
CA GLU A 5 -10.99 10.68 9.12
C GLU A 5 -11.21 9.90 7.80
N LEU A 6 -10.83 8.61 7.73
CA LEU A 6 -10.97 7.76 6.53
C LEU A 6 -11.66 6.41 6.79
N GLY A 7 -12.41 6.26 7.90
CA GLY A 7 -13.31 5.12 8.17
C GLY A 7 -12.67 3.73 8.27
N GLY A 8 -11.35 3.63 8.11
CA GLY A 8 -10.59 2.39 8.19
C GLY A 8 -9.14 2.71 8.51
N ARG A 9 -8.43 1.79 9.16
CA ARG A 9 -7.04 1.98 9.57
C ARG A 9 -6.16 2.16 8.33
N VAL A 10 -5.86 3.40 7.97
CA VAL A 10 -4.93 3.72 6.90
C VAL A 10 -3.51 3.67 7.47
N TRP A 11 -2.68 2.83 6.88
CA TRP A 11 -1.29 2.68 7.23
C TRP A 11 -0.41 3.31 6.16
N LYS A 12 0.71 3.86 6.60
CA LYS A 12 1.81 4.27 5.73
C LYS A 12 2.86 3.17 5.75
N SER A 13 3.24 2.69 4.57
CA SER A 13 4.30 1.70 4.40
C SER A 13 5.34 2.21 3.41
N MET A 14 6.56 1.68 3.53
CA MET A 14 7.65 1.93 2.60
C MET A 14 7.91 0.66 1.80
N ILE A 15 8.15 0.83 0.51
CA ILE A 15 8.56 -0.20 -0.43
C ILE A 15 10.00 0.09 -0.87
N GLY A 16 10.68 -0.92 -1.39
CA GLY A 16 12.05 -0.75 -1.88
C GLY A 16 12.13 0.28 -3.02
N GLU A 17 13.25 1.00 -3.08
CA GLU A 17 13.53 2.00 -4.13
C GLU A 17 13.48 1.39 -5.54
N HIS A 18 13.89 0.12 -5.68
CA HIS A 18 13.78 -0.63 -6.95
C HIS A 18 12.33 -0.76 -7.43
N ILE A 19 11.34 -0.82 -6.54
CA ILE A 19 9.92 -0.81 -6.92
C ILE A 19 9.53 0.61 -7.30
N TRP A 20 9.95 1.63 -6.56
CA TRP A 20 9.69 3.03 -6.91
C TRP A 20 10.25 3.42 -8.29
N ALA A 21 11.39 2.88 -8.71
CA ALA A 21 11.94 3.09 -10.04
C ALA A 21 10.98 2.65 -11.16
N LEU A 22 10.12 1.65 -10.91
CA LEU A 22 9.08 1.23 -11.86
C LEU A 22 7.96 2.27 -11.98
N MET A 23 7.75 3.14 -10.99
CA MET A 23 6.68 4.13 -11.07
C MET A 23 6.87 5.12 -12.23
N GLU A 24 8.13 5.47 -12.53
CA GLU A 24 8.47 6.41 -13.60
C GLU A 24 8.53 5.75 -14.98
N SER A 25 8.95 4.48 -15.06
CA SER A 25 9.01 3.73 -16.33
C SER A 25 7.70 3.02 -16.69
N ASP A 26 7.13 2.27 -15.75
CA ASP A 26 6.02 1.32 -16.00
C ASP A 26 5.07 1.25 -14.79
N GLN A 27 4.01 2.05 -14.83
CA GLN A 27 3.01 2.09 -13.77
C GLN A 27 2.28 0.74 -13.57
N GLU A 28 2.14 -0.07 -14.62
CA GLU A 28 1.55 -1.41 -14.52
C GLU A 28 2.49 -2.40 -13.81
N ALA A 29 3.78 -2.37 -14.16
CA ALA A 29 4.80 -3.15 -13.46
C ALA A 29 4.91 -2.72 -11.99
N PHE A 30 4.83 -1.42 -11.72
CA PHE A 30 4.78 -0.87 -10.36
C PHE A 30 3.60 -1.44 -9.56
N LYS A 31 2.37 -1.37 -10.10
CA LYS A 31 1.18 -1.91 -9.44
C LYS A 31 1.32 -3.41 -9.14
N THR A 32 1.88 -4.18 -10.07
CA THR A 32 2.10 -5.62 -9.93
C THR A 32 3.14 -5.90 -8.84
N ALA A 33 4.31 -5.27 -8.91
CA ALA A 33 5.38 -5.45 -7.93
C ALA A 33 4.97 -5.02 -6.52
N VAL A 34 4.23 -3.91 -6.40
CA VAL A 34 3.65 -3.47 -5.12
C VAL A 34 2.65 -4.50 -4.59
N LYS A 35 1.76 -5.01 -5.44
CA LYS A 35 0.78 -6.04 -5.05
C LYS A 35 1.48 -7.31 -4.58
N GLU A 36 2.51 -7.78 -5.27
CA GLU A 36 3.30 -8.94 -4.86
C GLU A 36 4.05 -8.70 -3.54
N TYR A 37 4.64 -7.52 -3.37
CA TYR A 37 5.32 -7.12 -2.14
C TYR A 37 4.38 -7.17 -0.93
N PHE A 38 3.19 -6.57 -1.05
CA PHE A 38 2.19 -6.62 0.02
C PHE A 38 1.54 -7.99 0.16
N ALA A 39 1.28 -8.73 -0.93
CA ALA A 39 0.72 -10.08 -0.84
C ALA A 39 1.58 -11.03 0.01
N ARG A 40 2.91 -10.84 -0.01
CA ARG A 40 3.85 -11.68 0.76
C ARG A 40 3.80 -11.46 2.27
N GLY A 41 3.55 -10.23 2.74
CA GLY A 41 3.51 -9.92 4.17
C GLY A 41 2.12 -9.60 4.73
N HIS A 42 1.22 -9.16 3.86
CA HIS A 42 0.05 -8.35 4.15
C HIS A 42 -1.05 -8.59 3.08
N PRO A 43 -1.55 -9.83 2.91
CA PRO A 43 -2.55 -10.15 1.88
C PRO A 43 -3.88 -9.41 2.05
N ASP A 44 -4.22 -8.97 3.26
CA ASP A 44 -5.46 -8.26 3.58
C ASP A 44 -5.34 -6.73 3.46
N PHE A 45 -4.28 -6.23 2.84
CA PHE A 45 -4.02 -4.80 2.72
C PHE A 45 -4.32 -4.33 1.31
N THR A 46 -5.06 -3.23 1.20
CA THR A 46 -5.44 -2.61 -0.07
C THR A 46 -4.62 -1.34 -0.28
N VAL A 47 -3.89 -1.24 -1.40
CA VAL A 47 -3.17 -0.01 -1.75
C VAL A 47 -4.17 1.05 -2.20
N ILE A 48 -4.27 2.14 -1.45
CA ILE A 48 -5.20 3.25 -1.73
C ILE A 48 -4.51 4.37 -2.50
N ARG A 49 -3.24 4.66 -2.15
CA ARG A 49 -2.50 5.76 -2.76
C ARG A 49 -1.00 5.52 -2.69
N ALA A 50 -0.28 5.79 -3.77
CA ALA A 50 1.17 5.89 -3.77
C ALA A 50 1.59 7.36 -3.83
N LYS A 51 2.44 7.81 -2.92
CA LYS A 51 3.04 9.15 -2.94
C LYS A 51 4.48 9.08 -2.41
N TYR A 52 5.46 9.19 -3.30
CA TYR A 52 6.86 9.07 -2.96
C TYR A 52 7.25 9.93 -1.72
N PRO A 53 7.95 9.37 -0.71
CA PRO A 53 8.45 7.99 -0.59
C PRO A 53 7.50 7.00 0.12
N HIS A 54 6.23 7.37 0.35
CA HIS A 54 5.26 6.60 1.14
C HIS A 54 4.15 5.96 0.29
N ILE A 55 3.78 4.72 0.64
CA ILE A 55 2.57 4.07 0.15
C ILE A 55 1.53 4.10 1.26
N TYR A 56 0.34 4.59 0.93
CA TYR A 56 -0.83 4.52 1.79
C TYR A 56 -1.60 3.25 1.43
N ILE A 57 -1.78 2.42 2.44
CA ILE A 57 -2.53 1.17 2.36
C ILE A 57 -3.64 1.19 3.39
N ARG A 58 -4.79 0.62 3.06
CA ARG A 58 -5.88 0.38 3.99
C ARG A 58 -5.77 -1.04 4.50
N ASP A 59 -5.75 -1.20 5.81
CA ASP A 59 -5.90 -2.49 6.46
C ASP A 59 -7.38 -2.87 6.44
N ASP A 60 -7.73 -3.91 5.68
CA ASP A 60 -9.11 -4.41 5.58
C ASP A 60 -9.43 -5.45 6.68
N ARG A 61 -8.40 -5.89 7.43
CA ARG A 61 -8.52 -6.86 8.54
C ARG A 61 -9.49 -6.41 9.64
N GLY A 62 -9.72 -5.11 9.77
CA GLY A 62 -10.60 -4.53 10.79
C GLY A 62 -12.09 -4.50 10.44
N GLN A 63 -12.50 -4.93 9.23
CA GLN A 63 -13.93 -4.90 8.84
C GLN A 63 -14.67 -6.22 9.14
N GLN A 64 -14.01 -7.17 9.83
CA GLN A 64 -14.69 -8.30 10.46
C GLN A 64 -15.00 -7.96 11.91
N ALA A 65 -16.08 -7.20 12.12
CA ALA A 65 -16.76 -7.08 13.41
C ALA A 65 -18.27 -7.02 13.18
#